data_AF-A0ABD6ER37-F1
#
_entry.id   AF-A0ABD6ER37-F1
#
_cell.length_a   1.000
_cell.length_b   1.000
_cell.length_c   1.000
_cell.angle_alpha   90.00
_cell.angle_beta   90.00
_cell.angle_gamma   90.00
#
_symmetry.space_group_name_H-M   'P 1'
#
loop_
_entity.id
_entity.type
_entity.pdbx_description
1 polymer ?
#
loop_
_entity_poly.entity_id
_entity_poly.type
_entity_poly.pdbx_seq_one_letter_code
_entity_poly.pdbx_strand_id
1 'polypeptide(L)'
;MDYESYDGTASVFELLCAELIFKAKGNQSMTDPLTRLTDFLRGIKESKVSDQKALHIFRSILFSCDVALSSILTATDLSGPDVTCICKMLLEFFETIHPPKRCVSWPSVEGVLSKMIMLISRSNIDSPSLSTFLFGISSLLDHILADDSLCDAFYSPQYRHAVGYFISNALDVLNSSSRDPELRMRAGKILLQTVSTKSSSSVDTLSFVLPGVCSRLCKVIVKDKHLDILLIALKV
;
A
#
# COMPACT_ATOMS: atom_id res chain seq x y z
N MET A 1 5.37 -1.69 -31.59
CA MET A 1 6.24 -2.82 -31.22
C MET A 1 5.32 -3.96 -30.86
N ASP A 2 5.46 -5.12 -31.51
CA ASP A 2 4.60 -6.27 -31.22
C ASP A 2 5.08 -6.96 -29.93
N TYR A 3 4.25 -6.91 -28.88
CA TYR A 3 4.54 -7.42 -27.54
C TYR A 3 4.29 -8.95 -27.41
N GLU A 4 4.47 -9.73 -28.48
CA GLU A 4 4.06 -11.14 -28.51
C GLU A 4 5.17 -12.16 -28.16
N SER A 5 6.47 -11.83 -28.28
CA SER A 5 7.58 -12.72 -27.86
C SER A 5 8.17 -12.29 -26.51
N TYR A 6 7.55 -12.71 -25.40
CA TYR A 6 7.74 -12.03 -24.11
C TYR A 6 8.06 -12.95 -22.92
N ASP A 7 9.21 -13.61 -23.01
CA ASP A 7 9.99 -14.07 -21.84
C ASP A 7 10.80 -12.90 -21.21
N GLY A 8 10.78 -11.72 -21.85
CA GLY A 8 11.52 -10.52 -21.42
C GLY A 8 10.74 -9.50 -20.59
N THR A 9 9.44 -9.67 -20.28
CA THR A 9 8.59 -8.61 -19.66
C THR A 9 8.89 -8.52 -18.19
N ALA A 10 8.96 -9.67 -17.52
CA ALA A 10 9.42 -9.78 -16.15
C ALA A 10 10.85 -9.24 -16.03
N SER A 11 11.74 -9.65 -16.94
CA SER A 11 13.13 -9.20 -16.98
C SER A 11 13.27 -7.69 -17.18
N VAL A 12 12.44 -7.06 -18.02
CA VAL A 12 12.42 -5.60 -18.21
C VAL A 12 11.92 -4.89 -16.96
N PHE A 13 10.87 -5.40 -16.31
CA PHE A 13 10.38 -4.83 -15.06
C PHE A 13 11.42 -4.96 -13.93
N GLU A 14 12.02 -6.13 -13.78
CA GLU A 14 13.08 -6.40 -12.81
C GLU A 14 14.31 -5.54 -13.08
N LEU A 15 14.70 -5.35 -14.35
CA LEU A 15 15.78 -4.45 -14.75
C LEU A 15 15.45 -2.98 -14.44
N LEU A 16 14.22 -2.53 -14.71
CA LEU A 16 13.78 -1.17 -14.38
C LEU A 16 13.74 -0.96 -12.86
N CYS A 17 13.29 -1.96 -12.10
CA CYS A 17 13.33 -1.92 -10.62
C CYS A 17 14.76 -1.93 -10.09
N ALA A 18 15.65 -2.75 -10.67
CA ALA A 18 17.06 -2.78 -10.30
C ALA A 18 17.76 -1.46 -10.65
N GLU A 19 17.45 -0.87 -11.81
CA GLU A 19 17.94 0.43 -12.24
C GLU A 19 17.46 1.54 -11.29
N LEU A 20 16.18 1.51 -10.89
CA LEU A 20 15.63 2.39 -9.86
C LEU A 20 16.35 2.19 -8.52
N ILE A 21 16.48 0.97 -8.01
CA ILE A 21 17.16 0.70 -6.73
C ILE A 21 18.63 1.14 -6.78
N PHE A 22 19.32 0.95 -7.91
CA PHE A 22 20.70 1.36 -8.09
C PHE A 22 20.85 2.88 -8.13
N LYS A 23 20.03 3.57 -8.94
CA LYS A 23 20.02 5.03 -9.02
C LYS A 23 19.63 5.67 -7.68
N ALA A 24 18.77 5.01 -6.90
CA ALA A 24 18.45 5.40 -5.53
C ALA A 24 19.69 5.42 -4.65
N LYS A 25 20.36 4.28 -4.54
CA LYS A 25 21.57 4.18 -3.73
C LYS A 25 22.68 5.14 -4.16
N GLY A 26 22.67 5.58 -5.43
CA GLY A 26 23.63 6.53 -5.98
C GLY A 26 23.23 8.01 -5.94
N ASN A 27 22.07 8.39 -5.38
CA ASN A 27 21.51 9.76 -5.45
C ASN A 27 21.46 10.32 -6.90
N GLN A 28 21.16 9.47 -7.88
CA GLN A 28 21.08 9.86 -9.30
C GLN A 28 19.64 10.19 -9.71
N SER A 29 19.47 10.98 -10.78
CA SER A 29 18.13 11.35 -11.29
C SER A 29 17.31 10.12 -11.70
N MET A 30 16.06 10.08 -11.23
CA MET A 30 15.15 8.93 -11.31
C MET A 30 14.02 9.08 -12.33
N THR A 31 13.89 10.25 -12.94
CA THR A 31 12.72 10.62 -13.74
C THR A 31 12.53 9.73 -14.98
N ASP A 32 13.64 9.35 -15.62
CA ASP A 32 13.63 8.52 -16.83
C ASP A 32 13.24 7.05 -16.55
N PRO A 33 13.83 6.33 -15.58
CA PRO A 33 13.38 4.98 -15.24
C PRO A 33 11.93 4.91 -14.77
N LEU A 34 11.45 5.90 -13.99
CA LEU A 34 10.07 5.93 -13.53
C LEU A 34 9.10 6.08 -14.71
N THR A 35 9.37 7.03 -15.62
CA THR A 35 8.53 7.23 -16.83
C THR A 35 8.48 5.97 -17.69
N ARG A 36 9.64 5.32 -17.91
CA ARG A 36 9.72 4.05 -18.66
C ARG A 36 8.92 2.93 -17.99
N LEU A 37 8.90 2.90 -16.66
CA LEU A 37 8.14 1.94 -15.89
C LEU A 37 6.63 2.21 -15.96
N THR A 38 6.22 3.47 -15.82
CA THR A 38 4.83 3.90 -15.97
C THR A 38 4.30 3.52 -17.35
N ASP A 39 5.06 3.82 -18.41
CA ASP A 39 4.67 3.49 -19.78
C ASP A 39 4.64 1.98 -20.01
N PHE A 40 5.55 1.23 -19.38
CA PHE A 40 5.53 -0.24 -19.40
C PHE A 40 4.27 -0.81 -18.73
N LEU A 41 3.92 -0.33 -17.53
CA LEU A 41 2.71 -0.74 -16.81
C LEU A 41 1.43 -0.37 -17.60
N ARG A 42 1.42 0.82 -18.21
CA ARG A 42 0.32 1.27 -19.09
C ARG A 42 0.18 0.36 -20.31
N GLY A 43 1.29 0.00 -20.96
CA GLY A 43 1.30 -0.94 -22.07
C GLY A 43 0.79 -2.34 -21.68
N ILE A 44 1.04 -2.78 -20.44
CA ILE A 44 0.45 -4.02 -19.92
C ILE A 44 -1.07 -3.89 -19.77
N LYS A 45 -1.57 -2.78 -19.21
CA LYS A 45 -3.01 -2.53 -19.06
C LYS A 45 -3.75 -2.47 -20.40
N GLU A 46 -3.11 -1.90 -21.41
CA GLU A 46 -3.70 -1.73 -22.75
C GLU A 46 -3.58 -3.01 -23.60
N SER A 47 -2.65 -3.91 -23.27
CA SER A 47 -2.50 -5.18 -23.98
C SER A 47 -3.47 -6.23 -23.46
N LYS A 48 -4.05 -7.02 -24.37
CA LYS A 48 -4.84 -8.21 -24.01
C LYS A 48 -3.91 -9.34 -23.58
N VAL A 49 -3.32 -9.19 -22.40
CA VAL A 49 -2.46 -10.20 -21.79
C VAL A 49 -3.33 -11.34 -21.27
N SER A 50 -2.91 -12.60 -21.50
CA SER A 50 -3.60 -13.75 -20.90
C SER A 50 -3.51 -13.72 -19.37
N ASP A 51 -4.50 -14.27 -18.66
CA ASP A 51 -4.55 -14.26 -17.19
C ASP A 51 -3.29 -14.83 -16.53
N GLN A 52 -2.72 -15.90 -17.11
CA GLN A 52 -1.50 -16.53 -16.62
C GLN A 52 -0.26 -15.62 -16.77
N LYS A 53 -0.20 -14.83 -17.84
CA LYS A 53 0.90 -13.88 -18.08
C LYS A 53 0.71 -12.62 -17.24
N ALA A 54 -0.50 -12.11 -17.09
CA ALA A 54 -0.83 -11.02 -16.17
C ALA A 54 -0.44 -11.40 -14.73
N LEU A 55 -0.70 -12.64 -14.33
CA LEU A 55 -0.28 -13.17 -13.04
C LEU A 55 1.24 -13.21 -12.87
N HIS A 56 1.98 -13.73 -13.85
CA HIS A 56 3.44 -13.79 -13.76
C HIS A 56 4.04 -12.40 -13.61
N ILE A 57 3.58 -11.44 -14.42
CA ILE A 57 3.97 -10.03 -14.32
C ILE A 57 3.64 -9.49 -12.92
N PHE A 58 2.43 -9.69 -12.43
CA PHE A 58 2.02 -9.23 -11.11
C PHE A 58 2.91 -9.77 -9.98
N ARG A 59 3.30 -11.05 -10.04
CA ARG A 59 4.20 -11.66 -9.04
C ARG A 59 5.62 -11.08 -9.10
N SER A 60 6.20 -10.95 -10.28
CA SER A 60 7.52 -10.32 -10.45
C SER A 60 7.52 -8.88 -9.95
N ILE A 61 6.41 -8.17 -10.15
CA ILE A 61 6.26 -6.81 -9.64
C ILE A 61 6.20 -6.80 -8.12
N LEU A 62 5.32 -7.58 -7.48
CA LEU A 62 5.25 -7.66 -6.02
C LEU A 62 6.60 -8.06 -5.40
N PHE A 63 7.32 -8.99 -6.01
CA PHE A 63 8.66 -9.37 -5.56
C PHE A 63 9.65 -8.20 -5.63
N SER A 64 9.69 -7.51 -6.76
CA SER A 64 10.58 -6.34 -6.95
C SER A 64 10.24 -5.21 -5.97
N CYS A 65 8.95 -4.99 -5.74
CA CYS A 65 8.42 -4.07 -4.74
C CYS A 65 8.90 -4.45 -3.34
N ASP A 66 8.84 -5.73 -2.97
CA ASP A 66 9.31 -6.23 -1.69
C ASP A 66 10.81 -5.96 -1.47
N VAL A 67 11.63 -6.21 -2.50
CA VAL A 67 13.08 -5.96 -2.48
C VAL A 67 13.38 -4.45 -2.39
N ALA A 68 12.66 -3.63 -3.15
CA ALA A 68 12.82 -2.18 -3.14
C ALA A 68 12.46 -1.58 -1.77
N LEU A 69 11.31 -1.99 -1.20
CA LEU A 69 10.87 -1.58 0.13
C LEU A 69 11.84 -2.05 1.22
N SER A 70 12.40 -3.25 1.11
CA SER A 70 13.44 -3.74 2.03
C SER A 70 14.68 -2.84 2.00
N SER A 71 15.10 -2.42 0.80
CA SER A 71 16.23 -1.51 0.64
C SER A 71 15.94 -0.15 1.27
N ILE A 72 14.75 0.41 1.09
CA ILE A 72 14.34 1.66 1.74
C ILE A 72 14.31 1.53 3.26
N LEU A 73 13.81 0.41 3.79
CA LEU A 73 13.78 0.18 5.24
C LEU A 73 15.19 0.13 5.84
N THR A 74 16.24 -0.13 5.05
CA THR A 74 17.63 -0.01 5.55
C THR A 74 18.17 1.42 5.50
N ALA A 75 17.49 2.34 4.81
CA ALA A 75 17.90 3.73 4.73
C ALA A 75 17.71 4.44 6.09
N THR A 76 18.63 5.36 6.39
CA THR A 76 18.60 6.21 7.59
C THR A 76 17.66 7.40 7.43
N ASP A 77 17.44 7.87 6.19
CA ASP A 77 16.55 8.98 5.85
C ASP A 77 15.49 8.51 4.83
N LEU A 78 14.21 8.79 5.13
CA LEU A 78 13.05 8.43 4.32
C LEU A 78 12.48 9.62 3.51
N SER A 79 13.09 10.79 3.63
CA SER A 79 12.69 12.00 2.90
C SER A 79 13.34 12.11 1.51
N GLY A 80 14.23 11.18 1.17
CA GLY A 80 14.94 11.18 -0.10
C GLY A 80 14.05 10.97 -1.34
N PRO A 81 14.49 11.45 -2.51
CA PRO A 81 13.76 11.30 -3.78
C PRO A 81 13.50 9.83 -4.15
N ASP A 82 14.34 8.93 -3.69
CA ASP A 82 14.30 7.49 -3.96
C ASP A 82 13.08 6.81 -3.35
N VAL A 83 12.77 7.20 -2.12
CA VAL A 83 11.60 6.71 -1.38
C VAL A 83 10.35 7.16 -2.11
N THR A 84 10.28 8.45 -2.44
CA THR A 84 9.15 9.01 -3.21
C THR A 84 8.98 8.29 -4.55
N CYS A 85 10.08 7.97 -5.24
CA CYS A 85 10.09 7.29 -6.53
C CYS A 85 9.53 5.87 -6.44
N ILE A 86 10.06 5.03 -5.54
CA ILE A 86 9.58 3.66 -5.33
C ILE A 86 8.12 3.66 -4.87
N CYS A 87 7.71 4.64 -4.06
CA CYS A 87 6.33 4.77 -3.67
C CYS A 87 5.42 5.08 -4.87
N LYS A 88 5.78 6.03 -5.73
CA LYS A 88 5.02 6.34 -6.96
C LYS A 88 4.89 5.11 -7.86
N MET A 89 5.96 4.34 -8.02
CA MET A 89 5.93 3.07 -8.74
C MET A 89 4.91 2.08 -8.14
N LEU A 90 4.88 1.96 -6.80
CA LEU A 90 3.91 1.12 -6.11
C LEU A 90 2.48 1.61 -6.34
N LEU A 91 2.26 2.91 -6.32
CA LEU A 91 0.94 3.50 -6.59
C LEU A 91 0.45 3.16 -7.99
N GLU A 92 1.27 3.46 -8.99
CA GLU A 92 0.93 3.22 -10.39
C GLU A 92 0.70 1.73 -10.63
N PHE A 93 1.46 0.85 -9.99
CA PHE A 93 1.23 -0.58 -10.07
C PHE A 93 -0.16 -0.97 -9.57
N PHE A 94 -0.53 -0.59 -8.34
CA PHE A 94 -1.82 -0.97 -7.76
C PHE A 94 -3.01 -0.32 -8.46
N GLU A 95 -2.85 0.87 -9.05
CA GLU A 95 -3.88 1.53 -9.85
C GLU A 95 -4.02 0.94 -11.27
N THR A 96 -2.92 0.48 -11.84
CA THR A 96 -2.87 0.08 -13.25
C THR A 96 -3.17 -1.40 -13.43
N ILE A 97 -2.66 -2.25 -12.54
CA ILE A 97 -2.80 -3.70 -12.64
C ILE A 97 -3.82 -4.17 -11.60
N HIS A 98 -5.08 -4.25 -12.02
CA HIS A 98 -6.09 -5.01 -11.28
C HIS A 98 -5.74 -6.50 -11.39
N PRO A 99 -5.41 -7.17 -10.27
CA PRO A 99 -5.00 -8.56 -10.34
C PRO A 99 -6.19 -9.40 -10.80
N PRO A 100 -5.98 -10.43 -11.64
CA PRO A 100 -7.03 -11.39 -11.92
C PRO A 100 -7.52 -11.98 -10.59
N LYS A 101 -8.83 -12.08 -10.43
CA LYS A 101 -9.60 -12.34 -9.17
C LYS A 101 -9.19 -13.56 -8.31
N ARG A 102 -8.12 -14.31 -8.65
CA ARG A 102 -7.82 -15.63 -8.06
C ARG A 102 -6.35 -16.03 -7.98
N CYS A 103 -5.38 -15.13 -8.06
CA CYS A 103 -4.03 -15.58 -8.38
C CYS A 103 -2.89 -15.10 -7.47
N VAL A 104 -3.14 -14.17 -6.55
CA VAL A 104 -2.12 -13.63 -5.65
C VAL A 104 -2.13 -14.39 -4.33
N SER A 105 -0.98 -14.91 -3.91
CA SER A 105 -0.86 -15.55 -2.61
C SER A 105 -0.68 -14.51 -1.50
N TRP A 106 -1.36 -14.70 -0.37
CA TRP A 106 -1.26 -13.84 0.80
C TRP A 106 0.18 -13.49 1.22
N PRO A 107 1.16 -14.42 1.29
CA PRO A 107 2.53 -14.08 1.69
C PRO A 107 3.21 -12.99 0.84
N SER A 108 2.89 -12.93 -0.45
CA SER A 108 3.42 -11.90 -1.35
C SER A 108 2.84 -10.52 -1.04
N VAL A 109 1.55 -10.48 -0.68
CA VAL A 109 0.86 -9.23 -0.30
C VAL A 109 1.27 -8.78 1.09
N GLU A 110 1.36 -9.72 2.03
CA GLU A 110 1.78 -9.49 3.42
C GLU A 110 3.15 -8.82 3.49
N GLY A 111 4.12 -9.30 2.70
CA GLY A 111 5.48 -8.75 2.67
C GLY A 111 5.50 -7.27 2.30
N VAL A 112 4.76 -6.90 1.24
CA VAL A 112 4.63 -5.51 0.79
C VAL A 112 3.86 -4.67 1.81
N LEU A 113 2.71 -5.15 2.27
CA LEU A 113 1.86 -4.43 3.23
C LEU A 113 2.62 -4.14 4.53
N SER A 114 3.29 -5.16 5.10
CA SER A 114 4.04 -5.02 6.36
C SER A 114 5.16 -3.98 6.24
N LYS A 115 5.89 -3.99 5.12
CA LYS A 115 6.97 -3.02 4.87
C LYS A 115 6.43 -1.61 4.67
N MET A 116 5.32 -1.44 3.95
CA MET A 116 4.67 -0.13 3.81
C MET A 116 4.20 0.41 5.17
N ILE A 117 3.64 -0.44 6.02
CA ILE A 117 3.23 -0.05 7.38
C ILE A 117 4.44 0.39 8.21
N MET A 118 5.54 -0.36 8.17
CA MET A 118 6.78 0.04 8.85
C MET A 118 7.32 1.39 8.35
N LEU A 119 7.19 1.66 7.05
CA LEU A 119 7.62 2.94 6.47
C LEU A 119 6.72 4.10 6.92
N ILE A 120 5.41 3.89 7.07
CA ILE A 120 4.51 4.89 7.68
C ILE A 120 4.97 5.21 9.10
N SER A 121 5.22 4.18 9.91
CA SER A 121 5.62 4.35 11.31
C SER A 121 6.97 5.06 11.48
N ARG A 122 7.86 4.93 10.49
CA ARG A 122 9.17 5.59 10.48
C ARG A 122 9.19 6.95 9.77
N SER A 123 8.15 7.26 9.00
CA SER A 123 8.09 8.51 8.25
C SER A 123 7.80 9.68 9.19
N ASN A 124 8.47 10.80 8.95
CA ASN A 124 8.06 12.06 9.58
C ASN A 124 6.63 12.39 9.11
N ILE A 125 5.84 12.92 10.04
CA ILE A 125 4.42 13.21 9.88
C ILE A 125 4.14 14.21 8.76
N ASP A 126 5.11 15.08 8.47
CA ASP A 126 5.04 16.10 7.43
C ASP A 126 5.79 15.71 6.13
N SER A 127 6.26 14.45 6.03
CA SER A 127 7.00 13.99 4.87
C SER A 127 6.09 13.77 3.66
N PRO A 128 6.45 14.23 2.45
CA PRO A 128 5.72 13.91 1.22
C PRO A 128 5.66 12.40 0.94
N SER A 129 6.66 11.64 1.41
CA SER A 129 6.67 10.18 1.33
C SER A 129 5.48 9.54 2.06
N LEU A 130 5.04 10.13 3.19
CA LEU A 130 3.94 9.60 4.00
C LEU A 130 2.60 9.60 3.27
N SER A 131 2.30 10.66 2.52
CA SER A 131 1.12 10.71 1.65
C SER A 131 1.09 9.56 0.66
N THR A 132 2.26 9.31 0.06
CA THR A 132 2.44 8.29 -0.95
C THR A 132 2.31 6.89 -0.34
N PHE A 133 2.87 6.64 0.85
CA PHE A 133 2.67 5.38 1.56
C PHE A 133 1.21 5.12 1.91
N LEU A 134 0.50 6.12 2.43
CA LEU A 134 -0.93 6.00 2.75
C LEU A 134 -1.76 5.70 1.51
N PHE A 135 -1.44 6.31 0.36
CA PHE A 135 -2.11 5.98 -0.89
C PHE A 135 -1.85 4.54 -1.33
N GLY A 136 -0.58 4.11 -1.28
CA GLY A 136 -0.20 2.76 -1.68
C GLY A 136 -0.89 1.69 -0.85
N ILE A 137 -0.99 1.91 0.46
CA ILE A 137 -1.73 0.99 1.32
C ILE A 137 -3.24 1.05 1.06
N SER A 138 -3.82 2.23 0.84
CA SER A 138 -5.25 2.31 0.50
C SER A 138 -5.57 1.52 -0.76
N SER A 139 -4.76 1.65 -1.81
CA SER A 139 -4.95 0.91 -3.07
C SER A 139 -4.72 -0.59 -2.90
N LEU A 140 -3.71 -0.98 -2.12
CA LEU A 140 -3.46 -2.39 -1.83
C LEU A 140 -4.58 -3.02 -0.98
N LEU A 141 -5.17 -2.27 -0.05
CA LEU A 141 -6.33 -2.71 0.72
C LEU A 141 -7.58 -2.83 -0.14
N ASP A 142 -7.81 -1.89 -1.05
CA ASP A 142 -8.91 -2.01 -2.03
C ASP A 142 -8.81 -3.35 -2.78
N HIS A 143 -7.59 -3.80 -3.07
CA HIS A 143 -7.38 -5.11 -3.67
C HIS A 143 -7.59 -6.28 -2.68
N ILE A 144 -6.99 -6.23 -1.48
CA ILE A 144 -7.13 -7.29 -0.46
C ILE A 144 -8.59 -7.52 -0.09
N LEU A 145 -9.36 -6.45 0.09
CA LEU A 145 -10.74 -6.51 0.54
C LEU A 145 -11.72 -6.88 -0.58
N ALA A 146 -11.31 -6.76 -1.86
CA ALA A 146 -12.12 -7.18 -3.00
C ALA A 146 -11.95 -8.67 -3.36
N ASP A 147 -10.92 -9.33 -2.81
CA ASP A 147 -10.65 -10.75 -3.01
C ASP A 147 -10.95 -11.52 -1.72
N ASP A 148 -11.97 -12.39 -1.73
CA ASP A 148 -12.41 -13.12 -0.53
C ASP A 148 -11.26 -13.91 0.12
N SER A 149 -10.35 -14.49 -0.67
CA SER A 149 -9.25 -15.31 -0.15
C SER A 149 -8.17 -14.47 0.53
N LEU A 150 -7.85 -13.30 -0.03
CA LEU A 150 -6.93 -12.34 0.60
C LEU A 150 -7.57 -11.67 1.81
N CYS A 151 -8.86 -11.36 1.74
CA CYS A 151 -9.63 -10.79 2.83
C CYS A 151 -9.66 -11.74 4.04
N ASP A 152 -10.00 -13.01 3.82
CA ASP A 152 -10.00 -14.02 4.87
C ASP A 152 -8.59 -14.24 5.44
N ALA A 153 -7.56 -14.24 4.59
CA ALA A 153 -6.18 -14.32 5.05
C ALA A 153 -5.79 -13.10 5.91
N PHE A 154 -6.11 -11.87 5.48
CA PHE A 154 -5.81 -10.64 6.20
C PHE A 154 -6.46 -10.58 7.59
N TYR A 155 -7.72 -11.03 7.70
CA TYR A 155 -8.43 -11.12 8.98
C TYR A 155 -8.21 -12.43 9.74
N SER A 156 -7.33 -13.31 9.27
CA SER A 156 -7.10 -14.57 9.97
C SER A 156 -6.49 -14.33 11.37
N PRO A 157 -6.75 -15.21 12.35
CA PRO A 157 -6.29 -15.03 13.72
C PRO A 157 -4.81 -14.72 13.91
N GLN A 158 -3.95 -15.27 13.03
CA GLN A 158 -2.51 -15.07 13.07
C GLN A 158 -2.08 -13.63 12.74
N TYR A 159 -2.91 -12.86 12.03
CA TYR A 159 -2.59 -11.47 11.65
C TYR A 159 -3.36 -10.41 12.43
N ARG A 160 -4.11 -10.78 13.48
CA ARG A 160 -4.85 -9.82 14.33
C ARG A 160 -3.98 -8.66 14.82
N HIS A 161 -2.75 -8.95 15.24
CA HIS A 161 -1.81 -7.93 15.70
C HIS A 161 -1.38 -6.99 14.57
N ALA A 162 -1.17 -7.51 13.35
CA ALA A 162 -0.84 -6.70 12.19
C ALA A 162 -2.00 -5.77 11.80
N VAL A 163 -3.24 -6.29 11.80
CA VAL A 163 -4.46 -5.50 11.58
C VAL A 163 -4.62 -4.41 12.66
N GLY A 164 -4.39 -4.74 13.93
CA GLY A 164 -4.41 -3.79 15.03
C GLY A 164 -3.34 -2.71 14.90
N TYR A 165 -2.11 -3.09 14.55
CA TYR A 165 -1.01 -2.17 14.31
C TYR A 165 -1.30 -1.24 13.13
N PHE A 166 -1.91 -1.79 12.08
CA PHE A 166 -2.30 -1.06 10.91
C PHE A 166 -3.34 0.03 11.23
N ILE A 167 -4.42 -0.36 11.91
CA ILE A 167 -5.44 0.57 12.38
C ILE A 167 -4.84 1.62 13.32
N SER A 168 -3.93 1.22 14.21
CA SER A 168 -3.26 2.16 15.12
C SER A 168 -2.51 3.25 14.36
N ASN A 169 -1.75 2.90 13.31
CA ASN A 169 -1.04 3.87 12.47
C ASN A 169 -2.00 4.80 11.74
N ALA A 170 -3.13 4.29 11.22
CA ALA A 170 -4.16 5.12 10.59
C ALA A 170 -4.78 6.12 11.60
N LEU A 171 -4.99 5.70 12.85
CA LEU A 171 -5.48 6.59 13.92
C LEU A 171 -4.44 7.64 14.33
N ASP A 172 -3.15 7.28 14.36
CA ASP A 172 -2.06 8.23 14.63
C ASP A 172 -2.00 9.31 13.55
N VAL A 173 -2.23 8.92 12.28
CA VAL A 173 -2.38 9.86 11.18
C VAL A 173 -3.60 10.76 11.38
N LEU A 174 -4.76 10.16 11.69
CA LEU A 174 -6.01 10.89 11.83
C LEU A 174 -5.97 11.91 12.97
N ASN A 175 -5.32 11.57 14.09
CA ASN A 175 -5.20 12.40 15.29
C ASN A 175 -4.13 13.51 15.20
N SER A 176 -3.42 13.63 14.09
CA SER A 176 -2.38 14.65 13.94
C SER A 176 -2.99 15.99 13.54
N SER A 177 -3.01 16.94 14.47
CA SER A 177 -3.55 18.29 14.30
C SER A 177 -2.75 19.16 13.30
N SER A 178 -1.52 18.77 12.95
CA SER A 178 -0.67 19.45 11.96
C SER A 178 -0.95 19.06 10.51
N ARG A 179 -1.76 18.02 10.26
CA ARG A 179 -1.84 17.40 8.92
C ARG A 179 -2.75 18.13 7.94
N ASP A 180 -2.35 18.02 6.69
CA ASP A 180 -3.18 18.18 5.49
C ASP A 180 -4.52 17.41 5.65
N PRO A 181 -5.68 18.08 5.50
CA PRO A 181 -6.99 17.44 5.51
C PRO A 181 -7.12 16.24 4.57
N GLU A 182 -6.42 16.24 3.42
CA GLU A 182 -6.45 15.13 2.47
C GLU A 182 -5.84 13.85 3.08
N LEU A 183 -4.72 14.00 3.80
CA LEU A 183 -4.07 12.89 4.50
C LEU A 183 -4.96 12.29 5.58
N ARG A 184 -5.62 13.14 6.37
CA ARG A 184 -6.57 12.70 7.40
C ARG A 184 -7.73 11.95 6.78
N MET A 185 -8.34 12.49 5.73
CA MET A 185 -9.42 11.84 5.01
C MET A 185 -9.00 10.48 4.45
N ARG A 186 -7.78 10.35 3.93
CA ARG A 186 -7.26 9.09 3.40
C ARG A 186 -7.03 8.04 4.49
N ALA A 187 -6.43 8.42 5.62
CA ALA A 187 -6.32 7.52 6.76
C ALA A 187 -7.68 7.12 7.34
N GLY A 188 -8.65 8.04 7.33
CA GLY A 188 -10.04 7.77 7.64
C GLY A 188 -10.67 6.75 6.69
N LYS A 189 -10.44 6.88 5.38
CA LYS A 189 -10.91 5.92 4.36
C LYS A 189 -10.34 4.53 4.63
N ILE A 190 -9.03 4.44 4.86
CA ILE A 190 -8.34 3.20 5.22
C ILE A 190 -8.97 2.56 6.46
N LEU A 191 -9.20 3.35 7.51
CA LEU A 191 -9.81 2.88 8.75
C LEU A 191 -11.20 2.30 8.47
N LEU A 192 -12.04 3.06 7.78
CA LEU A 192 -13.40 2.66 7.43
C LEU A 192 -13.43 1.39 6.59
N GLN A 193 -12.56 1.27 5.58
CA GLN A 193 -12.47 0.07 4.75
C GLN A 193 -12.14 -1.16 5.58
N THR A 194 -11.19 -1.02 6.51
CA THR A 194 -10.78 -2.11 7.39
C THR A 194 -11.91 -2.50 8.35
N VAL A 195 -12.60 -1.55 8.97
CA VAL A 195 -13.64 -1.90 9.96
C VAL A 195 -15.00 -2.25 9.35
N SER A 196 -15.30 -1.78 8.13
CA SER A 196 -16.61 -1.99 7.49
C SER A 196 -16.72 -3.33 6.75
N THR A 197 -15.63 -4.12 6.74
CA THR A 197 -15.60 -5.40 6.03
C THR A 197 -16.44 -6.44 6.77
N LYS A 198 -17.35 -7.10 6.04
CA LYS A 198 -18.34 -8.06 6.60
C LYS A 198 -18.02 -9.52 6.28
N SER A 199 -16.75 -9.92 6.33
CA SER A 199 -16.39 -11.34 6.21
C SER A 199 -16.58 -12.04 7.56
N SER A 200 -16.77 -13.37 7.55
CA SER A 200 -16.87 -14.13 8.80
C SER A 200 -15.57 -14.03 9.62
N SER A 201 -14.43 -14.06 8.93
CA SER A 201 -13.08 -13.89 9.50
C SER A 201 -12.87 -12.50 10.11
N SER A 202 -13.49 -11.45 9.58
CA SER A 202 -13.33 -10.08 10.10
C SER A 202 -13.94 -9.90 11.48
N VAL A 203 -15.04 -10.60 11.79
CA VAL A 203 -15.73 -10.47 13.09
C VAL A 203 -14.80 -10.83 14.25
N ASP A 204 -14.12 -11.97 14.16
CA ASP A 204 -13.21 -12.42 15.23
C ASP A 204 -12.06 -11.43 15.43
N THR A 205 -11.43 -10.98 14.35
CA THR A 205 -10.30 -10.05 14.42
C THR A 205 -10.71 -8.64 14.86
N LEU A 206 -11.80 -8.11 14.30
CA LEU A 206 -12.30 -6.78 14.64
C LEU A 206 -12.88 -6.73 16.05
N SER A 207 -13.50 -7.81 16.55
CA SER A 207 -13.97 -7.86 17.95
C SER A 207 -12.85 -7.63 18.97
N PHE A 208 -11.61 -8.04 18.64
CA PHE A 208 -10.43 -7.80 19.46
C PHE A 208 -9.89 -6.37 19.32
N VAL A 209 -9.90 -5.83 18.10
CA VAL A 209 -9.25 -4.54 17.79
C VAL A 209 -10.16 -3.34 18.07
N LEU A 210 -11.45 -3.42 17.70
CA LEU A 210 -12.42 -2.31 17.73
C LEU A 210 -12.53 -1.60 19.09
N PRO A 211 -12.53 -2.28 20.25
CA PRO A 211 -12.61 -1.58 21.54
C PRO A 211 -11.49 -0.54 21.72
N GLY A 212 -10.27 -0.87 21.27
CA GLY A 212 -9.13 0.05 21.29
C GLY A 212 -9.30 1.20 20.29
N VAL A 213 -9.82 0.92 19.11
CA VAL A 213 -10.11 1.91 18.05
C VAL A 213 -11.10 2.95 18.55
N CYS A 214 -12.25 2.51 19.08
CA CYS A 214 -13.29 3.40 19.59
C CYS A 214 -12.76 4.28 20.73
N SER A 215 -12.00 3.70 21.66
CA SER A 215 -11.37 4.44 22.76
C SER A 215 -10.44 5.56 22.27
N ARG A 216 -9.63 5.29 21.23
CA ARG A 216 -8.75 6.30 20.63
C ARG A 216 -9.53 7.35 19.84
N LEU A 217 -10.51 6.96 19.02
CA LEU A 217 -11.35 7.90 18.25
C LEU A 217 -12.10 8.88 19.16
N CYS A 218 -12.68 8.41 20.27
CA CYS A 218 -13.33 9.29 21.25
C CYS A 218 -12.36 10.35 21.79
N LYS A 219 -11.10 10.00 22.04
CA LYS A 219 -10.08 10.97 22.49
C LYS A 219 -9.76 12.03 21.42
N VAL A 220 -9.78 11.66 20.15
CA VAL A 220 -9.55 12.60 19.04
C VAL A 220 -10.70 13.61 18.95
N ILE A 221 -11.95 13.13 18.94
CA ILE A 221 -13.15 13.97 18.83
C ILE A 221 -13.24 14.99 19.97
N VAL A 222 -12.86 14.61 21.19
CA VAL A 222 -12.90 15.51 22.36
C VAL A 222 -11.82 16.60 22.28
N LYS A 223 -10.68 16.32 21.65
CA LYS A 223 -9.56 17.26 21.53
C LYS A 223 -9.67 18.18 20.32
N ASP A 224 -10.11 17.65 19.19
CA ASP A 224 -10.13 18.36 17.91
C ASP A 224 -11.55 18.42 17.32
N LYS A 225 -12.04 19.64 17.06
CA LYS A 225 -13.36 19.90 16.47
C LYS A 225 -13.38 19.70 14.95
N HIS A 226 -12.66 18.69 14.46
CA HIS A 226 -12.57 18.36 13.04
C HIS A 226 -13.79 17.52 12.62
N LEU A 227 -14.68 18.12 11.82
CA LEU A 227 -15.94 17.52 11.38
C LEU A 227 -15.72 16.22 10.57
N ASP A 228 -14.64 16.17 9.79
CA ASP A 228 -14.18 14.99 9.05
C ASP A 228 -13.92 13.80 10.00
N ILE A 229 -13.20 14.03 11.10
CA ILE A 229 -12.91 13.00 12.09
C ILE A 229 -14.18 12.53 12.80
N LEU A 230 -15.10 13.45 13.12
CA LEU A 230 -16.39 13.13 13.71
C LEU A 230 -17.20 12.21 12.78
N LEU A 231 -17.27 12.52 11.48
CA LEU A 231 -18.00 11.73 10.50
C LEU A 231 -17.40 10.33 10.30
N ILE A 232 -16.07 10.20 10.35
CA ILE A 232 -15.40 8.91 10.31
C ILE A 232 -15.74 8.11 11.57
N ALA A 233 -15.63 8.73 12.74
CA ALA A 233 -15.85 8.05 14.02
C ALA A 233 -17.30 7.59 14.23
N LEU A 234 -18.29 8.28 13.65
CA LEU A 234 -19.70 7.85 13.69
C LEU A 234 -19.99 6.65 12.78
N LYS A 235 -19.15 6.39 11.78
CA LYS A 235 -19.30 5.29 10.83
C LYS A 235 -18.57 4.02 11.26
N VAL A 236 -17.51 4.17 12.07
CA VAL A 236 -16.77 3.07 12.72
C VAL A 236 -17.61 2.52 13.88
#